data_AF-A0AAW2JLJ3-F1
#
_entry.id   AF-A0AAW2JLJ3-F1
#
_cell.length_a   1.000
_cell.length_b   1.000
_cell.length_c   1.000
_cell.angle_alpha   90.00
_cell.angle_beta   90.00
_cell.angle_gamma   90.00
#
_symmetry.space_group_name_H-M   'P 1'
#
loop_
_entity.id
_entity.type
_entity.pdbx_description
1 polymer ?
#
loop_
_entity_poly.entity_id
_entity_poly.type
_entity_poly.pdbx_seq_one_letter_code
_entity_poly.pdbx_strand_id
1 'polypeptide(L)'
;PTSEASVDWIATKIDSVLRENPGMKTRGIRNELKKFGVNPQYMQIYRAKKKALESIEGSYIESFGKMPYYANLVLEKNEVVTLQCDVDELEVIPSAPVFKRFFLGLSALRDGFLEGCSPFLFDGCHLK
;
A
#
# COMPACT_ATOMS: atom_id res chain seq x y z
N PRO A 1 -16.25 20.96 -32.19
CA PRO A 1 -15.19 20.03 -31.74
C PRO A 1 -14.64 20.45 -30.37
N THR A 2 -15.25 19.95 -29.29
CA THR A 2 -14.69 20.11 -27.94
C THR A 2 -13.42 19.29 -27.88
N SER A 3 -12.25 19.93 -27.71
CA SER A 3 -10.99 19.20 -27.53
C SER A 3 -11.07 18.42 -26.22
N GLU A 4 -11.40 17.14 -26.29
CA GLU A 4 -11.44 16.28 -25.12
C GLU A 4 -10.01 16.10 -24.60
N ALA A 5 -9.71 16.68 -23.44
CA ALA A 5 -8.41 16.50 -22.81
C ALA A 5 -8.19 15.03 -22.44
N SER A 6 -7.02 14.50 -22.78
CA SER A 6 -6.64 13.13 -22.44
C SER A 6 -6.52 12.94 -20.91
N VAL A 7 -6.84 11.74 -20.43
CA VAL A 7 -6.65 11.32 -19.04
C VAL A 7 -5.21 11.57 -18.57
N ASP A 8 -4.23 11.35 -19.46
CA ASP A 8 -2.81 11.54 -19.14
C ASP A 8 -2.48 13.01 -18.92
N TRP A 9 -2.99 13.88 -19.79
CA TRP A 9 -2.81 15.32 -19.63
C TRP A 9 -3.46 15.83 -18.34
N ILE A 10 -4.68 15.35 -18.03
CA ILE A 10 -5.37 15.69 -16.80
C ILE A 10 -4.55 15.23 -15.59
N ALA A 11 -4.05 14.00 -15.58
CA ALA A 11 -3.24 13.45 -14.50
C ALA A 11 -1.99 14.31 -14.22
N THR A 12 -1.26 14.71 -15.27
CA THR A 12 -0.08 15.58 -15.15
C THR A 12 -0.44 16.95 -14.59
N LYS A 13 -1.61 17.52 -14.95
CA LYS A 13 -2.02 18.84 -14.45
C LYS A 13 -2.45 18.83 -12.99
N ILE A 14 -3.06 17.74 -12.53
CA ILE A 14 -3.56 17.63 -11.15
C ILE A 14 -2.50 17.04 -10.20
N ASP A 15 -1.34 16.60 -10.69
CA ASP A 15 -0.28 15.97 -9.90
C ASP A 15 0.17 16.87 -8.73
N SER A 16 0.57 18.11 -9.00
CA SER A 16 0.99 19.08 -7.96
C SER A 16 -0.10 19.30 -6.90
N VAL A 17 -1.34 19.47 -7.35
CA VAL A 17 -2.51 19.67 -6.48
C VAL A 17 -2.77 18.44 -5.60
N LEU A 18 -2.61 17.24 -6.14
CA LEU A 18 -2.78 16.00 -5.39
C LEU A 18 -1.61 15.69 -4.46
N ARG A 19 -0.40 16.19 -4.73
CA ARG A 19 0.72 16.11 -3.78
C ARG A 19 0.46 16.95 -2.53
N GLU A 20 -0.13 18.13 -2.68
CA GLU A 20 -0.50 19.00 -1.57
C GLU A 20 -1.78 18.53 -0.86
N ASN A 21 -2.75 17.99 -1.61
CA ASN A 21 -4.02 17.50 -1.08
C ASN A 21 -4.48 16.20 -1.76
N PRO A 22 -3.97 15.03 -1.31
CA PRO A 22 -4.32 13.72 -1.89
C PRO A 22 -5.83 13.41 -1.79
N GLY A 23 -6.47 13.93 -0.74
CA GLY A 23 -7.89 13.76 -0.45
C GLY A 23 -8.84 14.57 -1.34
N MET A 24 -8.33 15.36 -2.31
CA MET A 24 -9.17 16.28 -3.10
C MET A 24 -10.33 15.55 -3.80
N LYS A 25 -11.56 16.04 -3.57
CA LYS A 25 -12.76 15.48 -4.22
C LYS A 25 -12.80 15.80 -5.71
N THR A 26 -13.45 14.94 -6.50
CA THR A 26 -13.60 15.08 -7.97
C THR A 26 -14.18 16.44 -8.39
N ARG A 27 -15.09 17.02 -7.59
CA ARG A 27 -15.62 18.37 -7.81
C ARG A 27 -14.53 19.45 -7.72
N GLY A 28 -13.61 19.32 -6.77
CA GLY A 28 -12.46 20.22 -6.63
C GLY A 28 -11.53 20.12 -7.84
N ILE A 29 -11.23 18.90 -8.27
CA ILE A 29 -10.42 18.63 -9.46
C ILE A 29 -11.07 19.24 -10.71
N ARG A 30 -12.40 19.10 -10.87
CA ARG A 30 -13.11 19.74 -11.99
C ARG A 30 -12.97 21.26 -11.98
N ASN A 31 -13.03 21.89 -10.80
CA ASN A 31 -12.87 23.33 -10.68
C ASN A 31 -11.44 23.78 -11.02
N GLU A 32 -10.42 22.99 -10.66
CA GLU A 32 -9.05 23.25 -11.10
C GLU A 32 -8.91 23.15 -12.62
N LEU A 33 -9.49 22.12 -13.24
CA LEU A 33 -9.41 21.92 -14.69
C LEU A 33 -10.13 23.02 -15.49
N LYS A 34 -11.15 23.67 -14.91
CA LYS A 34 -11.81 24.84 -15.51
C LYS A 34 -10.87 26.02 -15.67
N LYS A 35 -9.85 26.19 -14.82
CA LYS A 35 -8.83 27.25 -14.98
C LYS A 35 -8.04 27.11 -16.28
N PHE A 36 -7.98 25.88 -16.82
CA PHE A 36 -7.35 25.56 -18.09
C PHE A 36 -8.34 25.51 -19.26
N GLY A 37 -9.60 25.92 -19.06
CA GLY A 37 -10.64 25.92 -20.11
C GLY A 37 -11.19 24.54 -20.44
N VAL A 38 -10.94 23.52 -19.62
CA VAL A 38 -11.35 22.13 -19.87
C VAL A 38 -12.46 21.71 -18.90
N ASN A 39 -13.46 20.98 -19.41
CA ASN A 39 -14.52 20.38 -18.59
C ASN A 39 -14.67 18.88 -18.88
N PRO A 40 -13.80 18.03 -18.31
CA PRO A 40 -13.82 16.60 -18.56
C PRO A 40 -14.97 15.88 -17.85
N GLN A 41 -15.37 14.74 -18.41
CA GLN A 41 -16.38 13.86 -17.83
C GLN A 41 -15.90 13.30 -16.49
N TYR A 42 -16.85 12.93 -15.62
CA TYR A 42 -16.55 12.34 -14.32
C TYR A 42 -15.58 11.16 -14.39
N MET A 43 -15.78 10.25 -15.34
CA MET A 43 -14.92 9.06 -15.49
C MET A 43 -13.49 9.41 -15.92
N GLN A 44 -13.29 10.47 -16.72
CA GLN A 44 -11.96 10.96 -17.07
C GLN A 44 -11.24 11.52 -15.85
N ILE A 45 -11.94 12.32 -15.03
CA ILE A 45 -11.41 12.86 -13.77
C ILE A 45 -11.05 11.73 -12.80
N TYR A 46 -11.94 10.74 -12.64
CA TYR A 46 -11.70 9.61 -11.77
C TYR A 46 -10.46 8.81 -12.18
N ARG A 47 -10.35 8.46 -13.47
CA ARG A 47 -9.19 7.73 -14.02
C ARG A 47 -7.91 8.53 -13.90
N ALA A 48 -7.95 9.83 -14.20
CA ALA A 48 -6.79 10.71 -14.08
C ALA A 48 -6.34 10.87 -12.63
N LYS A 49 -7.29 11.03 -11.69
CA LYS A 49 -7.00 11.08 -10.25
C LYS A 49 -6.33 9.79 -9.79
N LYS A 50 -6.89 8.63 -10.17
CA LYS A 50 -6.33 7.32 -9.83
C LYS A 50 -4.89 7.19 -10.36
N LYS A 51 -4.67 7.52 -11.62
CA LYS A 51 -3.35 7.47 -12.26
C LYS A 51 -2.32 8.41 -11.59
N ALA A 52 -2.74 9.63 -11.27
CA ALA A 52 -1.88 10.60 -10.58
C ALA A 52 -1.52 10.12 -9.17
N LEU A 53 -2.49 9.60 -8.40
CA LEU A 53 -2.23 9.06 -7.07
C LEU A 53 -1.31 7.82 -7.12
N GLU A 54 -1.51 6.90 -8.06
CA GLU A 54 -0.59 5.77 -8.27
C GLU A 54 0.85 6.23 -8.59
N SER A 55 1.01 7.35 -9.30
CA SER A 55 2.33 7.93 -9.57
C SER A 55 2.95 8.65 -8.37
N ILE A 56 2.12 9.15 -7.43
CA ILE A 56 2.58 9.89 -6.24
C ILE A 56 2.90 8.94 -5.09
N GLU A 57 1.96 8.04 -4.77
CA GLU A 57 2.07 7.06 -3.68
C GLU A 57 2.88 5.82 -4.08
N GLY A 58 3.05 5.61 -5.38
CA GLY A 58 3.58 4.38 -5.92
C GLY A 58 2.51 3.30 -6.05
N SER A 59 2.87 2.21 -6.72
CA SER A 59 1.98 1.06 -6.86
C SER A 59 2.06 0.17 -5.62
N TYR A 60 0.92 -0.04 -4.96
CA TYR A 60 0.79 -1.03 -3.89
C TYR A 60 1.23 -2.41 -4.36
N ILE A 61 0.87 -2.80 -5.59
CA ILE A 61 1.21 -4.09 -6.20
C ILE A 61 2.74 -4.23 -6.31
N GLU A 62 3.42 -3.20 -6.78
CA GLU A 62 4.89 -3.22 -6.90
C GLU A 62 5.58 -3.23 -5.53
N SER A 63 5.01 -2.54 -4.55
CA SER A 63 5.56 -2.47 -3.18
C SER A 63 5.47 -3.83 -2.49
N PHE A 64 4.28 -4.46 -2.54
CA PHE A 64 4.08 -5.80 -1.96
C PHE A 64 4.78 -6.90 -2.75
N GLY A 65 4.95 -6.75 -4.06
CA GLY A 65 5.76 -7.68 -4.87
C GLY A 65 7.22 -7.77 -4.43
N LYS A 66 7.76 -6.72 -3.80
CA LYS A 66 9.14 -6.69 -3.29
C LYS A 66 9.27 -7.23 -1.85
N MET A 67 8.17 -7.45 -1.14
CA MET A 67 8.21 -7.89 0.27
C MET A 67 8.99 -9.20 0.48
N PRO A 68 8.78 -10.27 -0.31
CA PRO A 68 9.54 -11.51 -0.14
C PRO A 68 11.06 -11.33 -0.32
N TYR A 69 11.46 -10.45 -1.23
CA TYR A 69 12.87 -10.12 -1.43
C TYR A 69 13.46 -9.39 -0.21
N TYR A 70 12.76 -8.36 0.30
CA TYR A 70 13.19 -7.65 1.50
C TYR A 70 13.19 -8.54 2.74
N ALA A 71 12.21 -9.42 2.87
CA ALA A 71 12.12 -10.43 3.93
C ALA A 71 13.40 -11.28 4.00
N ASN A 72 13.83 -11.81 2.86
CA ASN A 72 15.05 -12.61 2.76
C ASN A 72 16.30 -11.77 3.10
N LEU A 73 16.41 -10.54 2.59
CA LEU A 73 17.54 -9.66 2.92
C LEU A 73 17.65 -9.37 4.43
N VAL A 74 16.53 -9.16 5.11
CA VAL A 74 16.52 -8.89 6.56
C VAL A 74 17.01 -10.12 7.32
N LEU A 75 16.56 -11.32 6.93
CA LEU A 75 17.01 -12.59 7.51
C LEU A 75 18.52 -12.83 7.29
N GLU A 76 19.03 -12.55 6.08
CA GLU A 76 20.46 -12.71 5.77
C GLU A 76 21.37 -11.77 6.56
N LYS A 77 20.87 -10.57 6.90
CA LYS A 77 21.68 -9.53 7.55
C LYS A 77 21.54 -9.48 9.05
N ASN A 78 20.51 -10.12 9.63
CA ASN A 78 20.22 -10.02 11.05
C ASN A 78 19.82 -11.38 11.61
N GLU A 79 20.75 -12.03 12.34
CA GLU A 79 20.51 -13.32 12.99
C GLU A 79 19.55 -13.22 14.20
N VAL A 80 19.31 -12.00 14.69
CA VAL A 80 18.42 -11.70 15.83
C VAL A 80 16.97 -11.41 15.41
N VAL A 81 16.64 -11.58 14.14
CA VAL A 81 15.29 -11.35 13.60
C VAL A 81 14.73 -12.64 13.03
N THR A 82 13.51 -12.98 13.41
CA THR A 82 12.70 -14.00 12.74
C THR A 82 11.68 -13.30 11.86
N LEU A 83 11.55 -13.72 10.61
CA LEU A 83 10.65 -13.07 9.66
C LEU A 83 9.96 -14.14 8.80
N GLN A 84 8.64 -14.04 8.70
CA GLN A 84 7.84 -14.87 7.81
C GLN A 84 6.96 -13.98 6.92
N CYS A 85 7.05 -14.17 5.61
CA CYS A 85 6.24 -13.46 4.63
C CYS A 85 5.49 -14.49 3.78
N ASP A 86 4.18 -14.59 3.99
CA ASP A 86 3.35 -15.52 3.21
C ASP A 86 2.77 -14.78 1.99
N VAL A 87 2.85 -15.43 0.85
CA VAL A 87 2.20 -15.02 -0.41
C VAL A 87 1.20 -16.09 -0.82
N ASP A 88 0.03 -15.69 -1.28
CA ASP A 88 -0.93 -16.59 -1.90
C ASP A 88 -0.54 -16.80 -3.37
N GLU A 89 -0.25 -18.06 -3.72
CA GLU A 89 -0.12 -18.51 -5.09
C GLU A 89 -1.51 -18.89 -5.58
N LEU A 90 -2.13 -18.04 -6.40
CA LEU A 90 -3.40 -18.37 -7.03
C LEU A 90 -3.14 -19.39 -8.14
N GLU A 91 -3.32 -20.68 -7.84
CA GLU A 91 -3.05 -21.80 -8.75
C GLU A 91 -3.82 -21.74 -10.10
N VAL A 92 -4.84 -20.90 -10.21
CA VAL A 92 -5.83 -20.95 -11.31
C VAL A 92 -5.48 -19.98 -12.46
N ILE A 93 -4.61 -18.99 -12.25
CA ILE A 93 -4.21 -18.01 -13.27
C ILE A 93 -2.73 -17.71 -13.05
N PRO A 94 -1.89 -17.49 -14.09
CA PRO A 94 -0.57 -16.88 -13.89
C PRO A 94 -0.76 -15.43 -13.43
N SER A 95 -1.22 -15.23 -12.19
CA SER A 95 -1.34 -13.95 -11.54
C SER A 95 -0.08 -13.69 -10.75
N ALA A 96 0.28 -12.42 -10.61
CA ALA A 96 1.31 -12.04 -9.66
C ALA A 96 0.95 -12.58 -8.25
N PRO A 97 1.93 -13.08 -7.48
CA PRO A 97 1.69 -13.55 -6.12
C PRO A 97 1.07 -12.42 -5.28
N VAL A 98 0.04 -12.76 -4.50
CA VAL A 98 -0.67 -11.78 -3.68
C VAL A 98 -0.13 -11.86 -2.26
N PHE A 99 0.31 -10.73 -1.71
CA PHE A 99 0.74 -10.66 -0.32
C PHE A 99 -0.40 -11.03 0.63
N LYS A 100 -0.14 -11.96 1.56
CA LYS A 100 -1.14 -12.44 2.53
C LYS A 100 -0.90 -11.88 3.92
N ARG A 101 0.31 -12.09 4.46
CA ARG A 101 0.67 -11.67 5.82
C ARG A 101 2.19 -11.57 5.97
N PHE A 102 2.60 -10.76 6.95
CA PHE A 102 3.99 -10.58 7.34
C PHE A 102 4.09 -10.66 8.86
N PHE A 103 5.06 -11.42 9.34
CA PHE A 103 5.41 -11.53 10.75
C PHE A 103 6.89 -11.17 10.93
N LEU A 104 7.17 -10.35 11.93
CA LEU A 104 8.51 -9.95 12.34
C LEU A 104 8.64 -10.14 13.85
N GLY A 105 9.50 -11.08 14.25
CA GLY A 105 9.89 -11.32 15.63
C GLY A 105 11.30 -10.84 15.87
N LEU A 106 11.52 -10.12 16.97
CA LEU A 106 12.86 -9.78 17.46
C LEU A 106 13.24 -10.80 18.53
N SER A 107 14.37 -11.50 18.35
CA SER A 107 14.85 -12.52 19.29
C SER A 107 14.96 -11.97 20.71
N ALA A 108 15.43 -10.72 20.88
CA ALA A 108 15.51 -10.08 22.19
C ALA A 108 14.16 -9.95 22.92
N LEU A 109 13.06 -9.73 22.18
CA LEU A 109 11.71 -9.68 22.78
C LEU A 109 11.24 -11.08 23.18
N ARG A 110 11.51 -12.09 22.35
CA ARG A 110 11.26 -13.49 22.68
C ARG A 110 12.04 -13.91 23.93
N ASP A 111 13.33 -13.63 23.94
CA ASP A 111 14.26 -14.05 25.00
C ASP A 111 13.94 -13.31 26.29
N GLY A 112 13.76 -11.99 26.26
CA GLY A 112 13.35 -11.21 27.43
C GLY A 112 11.98 -11.62 27.98
N PHE A 113 11.04 -12.05 27.13
CA PHE A 113 9.78 -12.63 27.59
C PHE A 113 10.02 -13.99 28.27
N LEU A 114 10.78 -14.90 27.67
CA LEU A 114 11.07 -16.21 28.25
C LEU A 114 11.87 -16.13 29.56
N GLU A 115 12.79 -15.16 29.66
CA GLU A 115 13.67 -14.98 30.81
C GLU A 115 13.04 -14.12 31.91
N GLY A 116 12.28 -13.08 31.55
CA GLY A 116 11.71 -12.10 32.49
C GLY A 116 10.26 -12.35 32.86
N CYS A 117 9.43 -12.85 31.93
CA CYS A 117 8.08 -13.32 32.22
C CYS A 117 8.15 -14.79 32.63
N SER A 118 8.46 -15.02 33.91
CA SER A 118 8.12 -16.28 34.57
C SER A 118 6.64 -16.59 34.28
N PRO A 119 6.27 -17.80 33.81
CA PRO A 119 4.95 -18.05 33.25
C PRO A 119 3.92 -17.88 34.35
N PHE A 120 3.21 -16.76 34.34
CA PHE A 120 1.81 -16.79 34.75
C PHE A 120 1.08 -17.57 33.66
N LEU A 121 1.28 -18.89 33.71
CA LEU A 121 0.29 -19.85 33.25
C LEU A 121 -1.02 -19.34 33.82
N PHE A 122 -1.97 -19.03 32.94
CA PHE A 122 -3.36 -18.95 33.30
C PHE A 122 -3.73 -20.30 33.90
N ASP A 123 -3.48 -20.46 35.20
CA ASP A 123 -3.87 -21.63 35.95
C ASP A 123 -5.37 -21.55 36.12
N GLY A 124 -6.11 -22.02 35.11
CA GLY A 124 -7.46 -22.56 35.19
C GLY A 124 -8.54 -21.76 35.92
N CYS A 125 -8.33 -20.50 36.30
CA CYS A 125 -9.20 -19.81 37.23
C CYS A 125 -10.21 -18.94 36.50
N HIS A 126 -11.32 -19.62 36.20
CA HIS A 126 -12.67 -19.10 36.01
C HIS A 126 -13.00 -18.44 34.67
N LEU A 127 -12.97 -19.25 33.61
CA LEU A 127 -14.05 -19.16 32.63
C LEU A 127 -15.28 -19.87 33.25
N LYS A 128 -16.22 -19.07 33.74
CA LYS A 128 -17.62 -19.46 33.96
C LYS A 128 -18.45 -18.99 32.78
#